data_AF-A0A1X7VEY4-F1
#
_entry.id   AF-A0A1X7VEY4-F1
#
_cell.length_a   1.000
_cell.length_b   1.000
_cell.length_c   1.000
_cell.angle_alpha   90.00
_cell.angle_beta   90.00
_cell.angle_gamma   90.00
#
_symmetry.space_group_name_H-M   'P 1'
#
loop_
_entity.id
_entity.type
_entity.pdbx_description
1 polymer ?
#
loop_
_entity_poly.entity_id
_entity_poly.type
_entity_poly.pdbx_seq_one_letter_code
_entity_poly.pdbx_strand_id
1 'polypeptide(L)'
;MASGENETHLVFNLEGALPAKMGQKSLNVGGTKDEEERLSSFLTGYQFLLSKERQTSKRNVSVAEYCSQESGKLLLKVKKGGHWNYYGHTEKSQTYLYPEEALYLQECGVMEIVSTGGGPWTIQKAYHTFLRGNKSQLQYYQVYADLKRSGYIVQRPTVNPSESQIPHLLLVYKPQKSFKKTSPGPPDTVITVTSPHECFPLPSTVRELRDRYPNSQVQYSIVNGKDITYYSIYHLDALRLT
;
A
#
# COMPACT_ATOMS: atom_id res chain seq x y z
N MET A 1 -55.42 10.36 39.03
CA MET A 1 -55.03 9.94 37.66
C MET A 1 -53.65 10.51 37.38
N ALA A 2 -52.61 9.69 37.51
CA ALA A 2 -51.27 10.02 37.05
C ALA A 2 -50.65 8.68 36.62
N SER A 3 -50.71 8.42 35.32
CA SER A 3 -50.10 7.24 34.69
C SER A 3 -48.61 7.50 34.59
N GLY A 4 -47.81 6.78 35.37
CA GLY A 4 -46.35 6.75 35.22
C GLY A 4 -46.00 5.89 34.01
N GLU A 5 -45.60 6.54 32.92
CA GLU A 5 -44.96 5.88 31.80
C GLU A 5 -43.53 5.51 32.21
N ASN A 6 -43.26 4.21 32.33
CA ASN A 6 -41.92 3.67 32.51
C ASN A 6 -41.16 3.82 31.17
N GLU A 7 -40.34 4.85 31.05
CA GLU A 7 -39.31 4.94 30.01
C GLU A 7 -38.29 3.81 30.22
N THR A 8 -38.45 2.73 29.46
CA THR A 8 -37.43 1.68 29.35
C THR A 8 -36.29 2.20 28.48
N HIS A 9 -35.34 2.90 29.09
CA HIS A 9 -34.04 3.12 28.47
C HIS A 9 -33.34 1.77 28.30
N LEU A 10 -33.39 1.22 27.08
CA LEU A 10 -32.59 0.08 26.66
C LEU A 10 -31.12 0.53 26.57
N VAL A 11 -30.44 0.55 27.71
CA VAL A 11 -28.98 0.65 27.76
C VAL A 11 -28.42 -0.68 27.25
N PHE A 12 -28.18 -0.77 25.94
CA PHE A 12 -27.50 -1.93 25.36
C PHE A 12 -26.05 -1.93 25.83
N ASN A 13 -25.71 -2.98 26.59
CA ASN A 13 -24.36 -3.27 27.03
C ASN A 13 -23.47 -3.58 25.80
N LEU A 14 -22.75 -2.57 25.30
CA LEU A 14 -21.88 -2.64 24.12
C LEU A 14 -20.47 -3.18 24.45
N GLU A 15 -20.28 -3.80 25.62
CA GLU A 15 -19.05 -4.53 25.93
C GLU A 15 -18.94 -5.79 25.07
N GLY A 16 -18.38 -5.64 23.87
CA GLY A 16 -17.79 -6.73 23.11
C GLY A 16 -18.63 -7.33 21.97
N ALA A 17 -19.90 -6.96 21.81
CA ALA A 17 -20.70 -7.41 20.68
C ALA A 17 -20.48 -6.54 19.44
N LEU A 18 -20.21 -7.17 18.29
CA LEU A 18 -20.27 -6.50 16.99
C LEU A 18 -21.72 -6.06 16.71
N PRO A 19 -21.97 -4.85 16.17
CA PRO A 19 -23.31 -4.44 15.79
C PRO A 19 -23.87 -5.42 14.76
N ALA A 20 -25.18 -5.69 14.86
CA ALA A 20 -25.86 -6.60 13.95
C ALA A 20 -25.61 -6.21 12.48
N LYS A 21 -25.32 -7.20 11.62
CA LYS A 21 -25.11 -6.98 10.18
C LYS A 21 -26.36 -6.32 9.56
N MET A 22 -26.24 -5.05 9.15
CA MET A 22 -27.23 -4.41 8.26
C MET A 22 -26.90 -4.71 6.80
N GLY A 23 -27.93 -5.02 6.01
CA GLY A 23 -27.81 -5.15 4.57
C GLY A 23 -27.85 -3.77 3.88
N GLN A 24 -27.30 -3.65 2.67
CA GLN A 24 -27.26 -2.36 1.95
C GLN A 24 -28.65 -1.73 1.71
N LYS A 25 -29.73 -2.53 1.70
CA LYS A 25 -31.11 -2.03 1.54
C LYS A 25 -31.64 -1.31 2.77
N SER A 26 -31.17 -1.62 3.99
CA SER A 26 -31.64 -1.00 5.24
C SER A 26 -30.95 0.33 5.57
N LEU A 27 -30.01 0.77 4.71
CA LEU A 27 -29.38 2.09 4.80
C LEU A 27 -30.20 3.17 4.09
N ASN A 28 -31.16 2.77 3.25
CA ASN A 28 -32.09 3.68 2.62
C ASN A 28 -33.25 3.93 3.59
N VAL A 29 -33.29 5.12 4.20
CA VAL A 29 -34.35 5.50 5.13
C VAL A 29 -35.64 5.70 4.34
N GLY A 30 -36.62 4.82 4.53
CA GLY A 30 -37.97 4.93 3.97
C GLY A 30 -38.87 5.92 4.72
N GLY A 31 -38.31 6.63 5.72
CA GLY A 31 -38.98 7.67 6.50
C GLY A 31 -39.83 7.15 7.65
N THR A 32 -39.77 5.86 7.97
CA THR A 32 -40.48 5.31 9.15
C THR A 32 -39.64 5.49 10.41
N LYS A 33 -40.29 5.82 11.55
CA LYS A 33 -39.62 6.04 12.83
C LYS A 33 -38.79 4.82 13.27
N ASP A 34 -39.31 3.62 13.05
CA ASP A 34 -38.63 2.37 13.37
C ASP A 34 -37.35 2.15 12.53
N GLU A 35 -37.31 2.62 11.29
CA GLU A 35 -36.10 2.55 10.45
C GLU A 35 -35.04 3.55 10.93
N GLU A 36 -35.44 4.76 11.30
CA GLU A 36 -34.53 5.79 11.83
C GLU A 36 -33.92 5.37 13.17
N GLU A 37 -34.70 4.78 14.07
CA GLU A 37 -34.20 4.29 15.36
C GLU A 37 -33.21 3.12 15.18
N ARG A 38 -33.50 2.21 14.25
CA ARG A 38 -32.59 1.10 13.90
C ARG A 38 -31.31 1.60 13.26
N LEU A 39 -31.39 2.56 12.34
CA LEU A 39 -30.22 3.15 11.69
C LEU A 39 -29.37 3.92 12.71
N SER A 40 -30.00 4.71 13.59
CA SER A 40 -29.33 5.44 14.66
C SER A 40 -28.59 4.49 15.60
N SER A 41 -29.26 3.46 16.10
CA SER A 41 -28.66 2.43 16.95
C SER A 41 -27.49 1.71 16.27
N PHE A 42 -27.62 1.40 14.97
CA PHE A 42 -26.55 0.81 14.18
C PHE A 42 -25.34 1.76 14.02
N LEU A 43 -25.58 3.02 13.67
CA LEU A 43 -24.54 4.04 13.51
C LEU A 43 -23.82 4.32 14.83
N THR A 44 -24.54 4.45 15.94
CA THR A 44 -23.96 4.63 17.27
C THR A 44 -23.08 3.44 17.66
N GLY A 45 -23.53 2.21 17.43
CA GLY A 45 -22.72 1.01 17.66
C GLY A 45 -21.45 0.99 16.81
N TYR A 46 -21.54 1.39 15.55
CA TYR A 46 -20.39 1.47 14.64
C TYR A 46 -19.41 2.58 15.04
N GLN A 47 -19.91 3.75 15.41
CA GLN A 47 -19.12 4.89 15.87
C GLN A 47 -18.38 4.54 17.16
N PHE A 48 -19.03 3.83 18.08
CA PHE A 48 -18.40 3.32 19.29
C PHE A 48 -17.28 2.31 19.00
N LEU A 49 -17.45 1.40 18.04
CA LEU A 49 -16.36 0.50 17.64
C LEU A 49 -15.19 1.21 16.96
N LEU A 50 -15.46 2.25 16.16
CA LEU A 50 -14.44 3.04 15.50
C LEU A 50 -13.70 3.97 16.48
N SER A 51 -14.37 4.41 17.55
CA SER A 51 -13.77 5.25 18.59
C SER A 51 -12.92 4.47 19.59
N LYS A 52 -13.14 3.15 19.72
CA LYS A 52 -12.24 2.28 20.49
C LYS A 52 -10.83 2.37 19.93
N GLU A 53 -9.87 2.61 20.82
CA GLU A 53 -8.45 2.54 20.50
C GLU A 53 -8.13 1.14 19.97
N ARG A 54 -7.72 1.04 18.70
CA ARG A 54 -7.20 -0.20 18.16
C ARG A 54 -5.85 -0.45 18.81
N GLN A 55 -5.82 -1.24 19.88
CA GLN A 55 -4.58 -1.68 20.50
C GLN A 55 -3.89 -2.68 19.55
N THR A 56 -3.02 -2.17 18.68
CA THR A 56 -2.02 -3.02 18.05
C THR A 56 -1.03 -3.40 19.14
N SER A 57 -0.87 -4.70 19.40
CA SER A 57 0.14 -5.13 20.36
C SER A 57 1.51 -4.67 19.88
N LYS A 58 2.19 -3.82 20.65
CA LYS A 58 3.58 -3.38 20.39
C LYS A 58 4.55 -4.55 20.15
N ARG A 59 4.17 -5.77 20.54
CA ARG A 59 4.95 -7.00 20.30
C ARG A 59 5.12 -7.35 18.82
N ASN A 60 4.19 -6.95 17.96
CA ASN A 60 4.16 -7.33 16.54
C ASN A 60 4.46 -6.16 15.58
N VAL A 61 4.74 -4.97 16.09
CA VAL A 61 5.00 -3.78 15.29
C VAL A 61 6.49 -3.57 15.13
N SER A 62 6.91 -3.36 13.89
CA SER A 62 8.29 -3.05 13.53
C SER A 62 8.52 -1.54 13.58
N VAL A 63 9.74 -1.08 13.89
CA VAL A 63 10.01 0.36 14.02
C VAL A 63 11.11 0.76 13.07
N ALA A 64 10.84 1.77 12.24
CA ALA A 64 11.79 2.35 11.30
C ALA A 64 11.97 3.87 11.56
N GLU A 65 13.21 4.33 11.59
CA GLU A 65 13.56 5.73 11.79
C GLU A 65 13.81 6.40 10.43
N TYR A 66 13.17 7.55 10.19
CA TYR A 66 13.42 8.34 8.99
C TYR A 66 14.62 9.27 9.18
N CYS A 67 15.64 9.11 8.33
CA CYS A 67 16.84 9.96 8.33
C CYS A 67 16.81 10.91 7.12
N SER A 68 16.47 12.18 7.36
CA SER A 68 16.39 13.19 6.30
C SER A 68 17.75 13.55 5.69
N GLN A 69 18.85 13.32 6.43
CA GLN A 69 20.18 13.78 6.05
C GLN A 69 20.94 12.84 5.10
N GLU A 70 20.60 11.54 5.05
CA GLU A 70 21.52 10.55 4.48
C GLU A 70 21.08 9.86 3.18
N SER A 71 19.84 10.03 2.69
CA SER A 71 19.40 9.47 1.39
C SER A 71 17.87 9.46 1.18
N GLY A 72 17.08 9.92 2.15
CA GLY A 72 15.63 9.70 2.14
C GLY A 72 15.23 8.24 2.38
N LYS A 73 16.16 7.40 2.84
CA LYS A 73 15.90 6.01 3.26
C LYS A 73 15.47 5.98 4.74
N LEU A 74 14.80 4.89 5.12
CA LEU A 74 14.42 4.62 6.50
C LEU A 74 15.30 3.53 7.09
N LEU A 75 15.90 3.80 8.25
CA LEU A 75 16.69 2.82 9.00
C LEU A 75 15.78 1.95 9.86
N LEU A 76 15.81 0.64 9.62
CA LEU A 76 15.03 -0.31 10.40
C LEU A 76 15.69 -0.60 11.74
N LYS A 77 15.09 -0.13 12.85
CA LYS A 77 15.60 -0.30 14.22
C LYS A 77 15.12 -1.60 14.85
N VAL A 78 13.83 -1.89 14.71
CA VAL A 78 13.20 -3.06 15.34
C VAL A 78 12.58 -3.93 14.26
N LYS A 79 13.06 -5.17 14.17
CA LYS A 79 12.55 -6.19 13.24
C LYS A 79 11.53 -7.09 13.95
N LYS A 80 10.27 -7.09 13.50
CA LYS A 80 9.23 -8.03 13.93
C LYS A 80 8.55 -8.68 12.73
N GLY A 81 8.05 -9.90 12.91
CA GLY A 81 7.38 -10.67 11.85
C GLY A 81 8.29 -11.16 10.72
N GLY A 82 7.69 -11.78 9.70
CA GLY A 82 8.36 -12.42 8.56
C GLY A 82 8.49 -11.55 7.30
N HIS A 83 8.13 -10.27 7.36
CA HIS A 83 8.09 -9.38 6.20
C HIS A 83 9.48 -9.12 5.60
N TRP A 84 10.55 -9.26 6.38
CA TRP A 84 11.93 -8.94 5.97
C TRP A 84 12.49 -9.83 4.86
N ASN A 85 11.83 -10.96 4.58
CA ASN A 85 12.15 -11.79 3.43
C ASN A 85 11.77 -11.14 2.10
N TYR A 86 10.91 -10.11 2.11
CA TYR A 86 10.38 -9.47 0.90
C TYR A 86 10.65 -7.96 0.85
N TYR A 87 10.83 -7.30 1.99
CA TYR A 87 11.05 -5.85 2.08
C TYR A 87 12.47 -5.51 2.54
N GLY A 88 12.94 -4.34 2.09
CA GLY A 88 14.18 -3.72 2.53
C GLY A 88 15.44 -4.31 1.95
N HIS A 89 16.50 -3.52 1.99
CA HIS A 89 17.84 -3.91 1.53
C HIS A 89 18.84 -3.78 2.66
N THR A 90 19.92 -4.55 2.61
CA THR A 90 20.98 -4.48 3.61
C THR A 90 22.15 -3.72 3.02
N GLU A 91 22.53 -2.63 3.68
CA GLU A 91 23.67 -1.78 3.31
C GLU A 91 24.51 -1.56 4.57
N LYS A 92 25.84 -1.75 4.48
CA LYS A 92 26.78 -1.57 5.60
C LYS A 92 26.31 -2.22 6.92
N SER A 93 25.83 -3.47 6.84
CA SER A 93 25.30 -4.26 7.97
C SER A 93 24.01 -3.74 8.62
N GLN A 94 23.41 -2.66 8.10
CA GLN A 94 22.11 -2.15 8.53
C GLN A 94 21.04 -2.45 7.48
N THR A 95 19.79 -2.56 7.91
CA THR A 95 18.66 -2.78 7.01
C THR A 95 17.92 -1.47 6.80
N TYR A 96 17.77 -1.08 5.53
CA TYR A 96 17.07 0.11 5.12
C TYR A 96 15.81 -0.24 4.34
N LEU A 97 14.80 0.60 4.45
CA LEU A 97 13.57 0.55 3.67
C LEU A 97 13.51 1.77 2.75
N TYR A 98 12.95 1.56 1.57
CA TYR A 98 12.55 2.68 0.71
C TYR A 98 11.25 3.33 1.25
N PRO A 99 11.02 4.62 0.94
CA PRO A 99 9.80 5.32 1.36
C PRO A 99 8.50 4.59 1.03
N GLU A 100 8.39 4.02 -0.18
CA GLU A 100 7.19 3.26 -0.60
C GLU A 100 7.00 1.96 0.20
N GLU A 101 8.08 1.26 0.54
CA GLU A 101 8.01 0.05 1.36
C GLU A 101 7.54 0.39 2.76
N ALA A 102 8.11 1.45 3.32
CA ALA A 102 7.79 1.92 4.65
C ALA A 102 6.33 2.40 4.75
N LEU A 103 5.89 3.20 3.77
CA LEU A 103 4.52 3.70 3.74
C LEU A 103 3.51 2.54 3.66
N TYR A 104 3.79 1.55 2.81
CA TYR A 104 2.92 0.38 2.66
C TYR A 104 2.84 -0.46 3.94
N LEU A 105 3.97 -0.70 4.59
CA LEU A 105 3.99 -1.45 5.86
C LEU A 105 3.29 -0.69 6.99
N GLN A 106 3.37 0.64 6.99
CA GLN A 106 2.64 1.48 7.93
C GLN A 106 1.12 1.43 7.68
N GLU A 107 0.67 1.45 6.42
CA GLU A 107 -0.76 1.26 6.07
C GLU A 107 -1.30 -0.09 6.50
N CYS A 108 -0.49 -1.13 6.38
CA CYS A 108 -0.85 -2.47 6.83
C CYS A 108 -0.91 -2.60 8.36
N GLY A 109 -0.44 -1.58 9.11
CA GLY A 109 -0.44 -1.58 10.57
C GLY A 109 0.64 -2.47 11.20
N VAL A 110 1.65 -2.89 10.42
CA VAL A 110 2.75 -3.76 10.89
C VAL A 110 4.04 -2.99 11.16
N MET A 111 4.05 -1.68 10.87
CA MET A 111 5.21 -0.84 11.08
C MET A 111 4.85 0.55 11.60
N GLU A 112 5.71 1.08 12.47
CA GLU A 112 5.68 2.43 13.00
C GLU A 112 6.91 3.19 12.48
N ILE A 113 6.66 4.34 11.87
CA ILE A 113 7.72 5.25 11.41
C ILE A 113 7.96 6.28 12.50
N VAL A 114 9.21 6.48 12.89
CA VAL A 114 9.61 7.46 13.91
C VAL A 114 10.54 8.52 13.33
N SER A 115 10.47 9.73 13.88
CA SER A 115 11.42 10.79 13.61
C SER A 115 12.78 10.50 14.27
N THR A 116 13.82 11.22 13.86
CA THR A 116 15.17 11.15 14.47
C THR A 116 15.18 11.43 15.99
N GLY A 117 14.14 12.11 16.51
CA GLY A 117 13.93 12.36 17.93
C GLY A 117 12.96 11.41 18.65
N GLY A 118 12.59 10.27 18.04
CA GLY A 118 11.76 9.23 18.68
C GLY A 118 10.24 9.43 18.63
N GLY A 119 9.74 10.55 18.10
CA GLY A 119 8.31 10.79 17.95
C GLY A 119 7.70 10.00 16.77
N PRO A 120 6.59 9.24 16.97
CA PRO A 120 5.96 8.48 15.90
C PRO A 120 5.26 9.37 14.88
N TRP A 121 5.19 8.89 13.65
CA TRP A 121 4.51 9.57 12.56
C TRP A 121 3.10 9.03 12.39
N THR A 122 2.16 9.95 12.16
CA THR A 122 0.85 9.57 11.64
C THR A 122 0.98 9.11 10.19
N ILE A 123 0.02 8.31 9.71
CA ILE A 123 0.01 7.88 8.31
C ILE A 123 -0.08 9.10 7.38
N GLN A 124 -0.86 10.13 7.74
CA GLN A 124 -0.98 11.36 6.97
C GLN A 124 0.36 12.10 6.84
N LYS A 125 1.16 12.14 7.93
CA LYS A 125 2.49 12.73 7.90
C LYS A 125 3.43 11.95 6.99
N ALA A 126 3.38 10.62 7.00
CA ALA A 126 4.20 9.80 6.11
C ALA A 126 3.85 10.02 4.63
N TYR A 127 2.56 10.00 4.30
CA TYR A 127 2.04 10.36 2.96
C TYR A 127 2.53 11.73 2.50
N HIS A 128 2.37 12.72 3.37
CA HIS A 128 2.81 14.08 3.08
C HIS A 128 4.33 14.15 2.87
N THR A 129 5.13 13.48 3.70
CA THR A 129 6.60 13.55 3.57
C THR A 129 7.12 12.81 2.34
N PHE A 130 6.55 11.65 2.00
CA PHE A 130 7.07 10.81 0.91
C PHE A 130 6.49 11.13 -0.45
N LEU A 131 5.26 11.65 -0.52
CA LEU A 131 4.52 11.80 -1.78
C LEU A 131 4.19 13.26 -2.15
N ARG A 132 4.35 14.23 -1.24
CA ARG A 132 3.97 15.63 -1.52
C ARG A 132 4.79 16.24 -2.64
N GLY A 133 4.11 17.00 -3.50
CA GLY A 133 4.73 17.80 -4.56
C GLY A 133 5.09 17.01 -5.81
N ASN A 134 4.95 15.67 -5.80
CA ASN A 134 5.28 14.83 -6.94
C ASN A 134 4.13 13.88 -7.27
N LYS A 135 3.29 14.26 -8.25
CA LYS A 135 2.17 13.43 -8.72
C LYS A 135 2.64 12.07 -9.24
N SER A 136 3.78 12.03 -9.91
CA SER A 136 4.36 10.79 -10.44
C SER A 136 4.73 9.81 -9.31
N GLN A 137 5.23 10.33 -8.16
CA GLN A 137 5.54 9.52 -6.99
C GLN A 137 4.28 8.93 -6.32
N LEU A 138 3.19 9.70 -6.29
CA LEU A 138 1.90 9.20 -5.80
C LEU A 138 1.39 8.05 -6.69
N GLN A 139 1.41 8.24 -8.01
CA GLN A 139 0.98 7.23 -8.97
C GLN A 139 1.84 5.98 -8.90
N TYR A 140 3.16 6.15 -8.79
CA TYR A 140 4.11 5.06 -8.53
C TYR A 140 3.73 4.28 -7.26
N TYR A 141 3.43 4.98 -6.17
CA TYR A 141 3.02 4.35 -4.92
C TYR A 141 1.68 3.60 -5.06
N GLN A 142 0.71 4.16 -5.80
CA GLN A 142 -0.57 3.51 -6.04
C GLN A 142 -0.40 2.16 -6.76
N VAL A 143 0.42 2.12 -7.82
CA VAL A 143 0.74 0.89 -8.55
C VAL A 143 1.51 -0.09 -7.67
N TYR A 144 2.52 0.39 -6.95
CA TYR A 144 3.27 -0.43 -6.00
C TYR A 144 2.35 -1.09 -4.96
N ALA A 145 1.46 -0.32 -4.34
CA ALA A 145 0.55 -0.82 -3.32
C ALA A 145 -0.49 -1.79 -3.90
N ASP A 146 -0.98 -1.55 -5.13
CA ASP A 146 -1.90 -2.44 -5.85
C ASP A 146 -1.27 -3.81 -6.13
N LEU A 147 -0.06 -3.83 -6.67
CA LEU A 147 0.70 -5.06 -6.92
C LEU A 147 0.98 -5.82 -5.63
N LYS A 148 1.39 -5.13 -4.55
CA LYS A 148 1.63 -5.76 -3.25
C LYS A 148 0.35 -6.35 -2.65
N ARG A 149 -0.79 -5.65 -2.72
CA ARG A 149 -2.09 -6.17 -2.26
C ARG A 149 -2.55 -7.37 -3.08
N SER A 150 -2.20 -7.43 -4.36
CA SER A 150 -2.47 -8.57 -5.24
C SER A 150 -1.56 -9.78 -4.98
N GLY A 151 -0.62 -9.70 -4.04
CA GLY A 151 0.26 -10.80 -3.64
C GLY A 151 1.53 -10.93 -4.47
N TYR A 152 1.82 -9.98 -5.36
CA TYR A 152 3.09 -9.95 -6.08
C TYR A 152 4.23 -9.49 -5.19
N ILE A 153 5.42 -10.00 -5.49
CA ILE A 153 6.64 -9.51 -4.88
C ILE A 153 7.18 -8.40 -5.78
N VAL A 154 7.11 -7.17 -5.29
CA VAL A 154 7.63 -6.00 -6.01
C VAL A 154 8.96 -5.55 -5.39
N GLN A 155 9.94 -5.27 -6.23
CA GLN A 155 11.25 -4.73 -5.86
C GLN A 155 11.63 -3.54 -6.74
N ARG A 156 12.45 -2.66 -6.17
CA ARG A 156 13.12 -1.58 -6.91
C ARG A 156 14.40 -2.14 -7.58
N PRO A 157 14.68 -1.77 -8.83
CA PRO A 157 15.97 -2.06 -9.47
C PRO A 157 17.15 -1.49 -8.66
N THR A 158 18.17 -2.30 -8.40
CA THR A 158 19.44 -1.85 -7.82
C THR A 158 20.35 -1.31 -8.92
N VAL A 159 19.99 -0.17 -9.49
CA VAL A 159 20.78 0.45 -10.57
C VAL A 159 21.83 1.35 -9.95
N ASN A 160 23.08 1.23 -10.41
CA ASN A 160 24.12 2.18 -10.06
C ASN A 160 23.69 3.57 -10.58
N PRO A 161 23.83 4.67 -9.81
CA PRO A 161 23.34 5.98 -10.21
C PRO A 161 23.82 6.49 -11.58
N SER A 162 24.90 5.90 -12.10
CA SER A 162 25.53 6.16 -13.40
C SER A 162 24.87 5.48 -14.60
N GLU A 163 24.04 4.46 -14.38
CA GLU A 163 23.29 3.76 -15.43
C GLU A 163 21.85 4.30 -15.47
N SER A 164 21.36 4.59 -16.68
CA SER A 164 20.05 5.16 -17.00
C SER A 164 18.97 4.93 -15.92
N GLN A 165 18.56 6.01 -15.25
CA GLN A 165 17.48 6.00 -14.28
C GLN A 165 16.14 6.02 -15.02
N ILE A 166 15.65 4.85 -15.43
CA ILE A 166 14.26 4.73 -15.88
C ILE A 166 13.38 5.06 -14.66
N PRO A 167 12.64 6.19 -14.68
CA PRO A 167 11.89 6.63 -13.53
C PRO A 167 10.77 5.62 -13.25
N HIS A 168 10.44 5.45 -11.97
CA HIS A 168 9.27 4.69 -11.53
C HIS A 168 9.22 3.24 -12.05
N LEU A 169 10.39 2.62 -12.19
CA LEU A 169 10.56 1.24 -12.63
C LEU A 169 10.34 0.26 -11.46
N LEU A 170 9.46 -0.71 -11.66
CA LEU A 170 9.15 -1.78 -10.71
C LEU A 170 9.51 -3.14 -11.31
N LEU A 171 10.27 -3.94 -10.56
CA LEU A 171 10.52 -5.34 -10.87
C LEU A 171 9.49 -6.20 -10.13
N VAL A 172 8.70 -6.96 -10.88
CA VAL A 172 7.58 -7.74 -10.35
C VAL A 172 7.86 -9.22 -10.52
N TYR A 173 7.73 -9.94 -9.41
CA TYR A 173 7.92 -11.39 -9.33
C TYR A 173 6.63 -12.03 -8.82
N LYS A 174 6.27 -13.17 -9.39
CA LYS A 174 5.17 -14.00 -8.90
C LYS A 174 5.54 -14.61 -7.53
N PRO A 175 4.56 -14.84 -6.65
CA PRO A 175 4.82 -15.48 -5.36
C PRO A 175 5.29 -16.91 -5.56
N GLN A 176 6.56 -17.19 -5.25
CA GLN A 176 7.16 -18.51 -5.32
C GLN A 176 7.77 -18.91 -3.97
N LYS A 177 7.67 -20.20 -3.61
CA LYS A 177 8.22 -20.72 -2.33
C LYS A 177 9.75 -20.61 -2.23
N SER A 178 10.44 -20.59 -3.36
CA SER A 178 11.90 -20.51 -3.46
C SER A 178 12.44 -19.09 -3.66
N PHE A 179 11.59 -18.05 -3.57
CA PHE A 179 12.01 -16.68 -3.78
C PHE A 179 13.07 -16.25 -2.75
N LYS A 180 14.17 -15.67 -3.24
CA LYS A 180 15.22 -15.10 -2.39
C LYS A 180 15.40 -13.64 -2.74
N LYS A 181 15.05 -12.73 -1.83
CA LYS A 181 15.18 -11.28 -2.04
C LYS A 181 16.58 -10.82 -2.46
N THR A 182 17.63 -11.46 -1.94
CA THR A 182 19.03 -11.14 -2.24
C THR A 182 19.50 -11.68 -3.59
N SER A 183 18.78 -12.64 -4.17
CA SER A 183 19.06 -13.21 -5.49
C SER A 183 17.74 -13.71 -6.09
N PRO A 184 16.87 -12.78 -6.53
CA PRO A 184 15.48 -13.09 -6.85
C PRO A 184 15.30 -13.80 -8.21
N GLY A 185 16.39 -14.02 -8.95
CA GLY A 185 16.33 -14.45 -10.35
C GLY A 185 15.84 -13.34 -11.27
N PRO A 186 15.51 -13.64 -12.55
CA PRO A 186 14.92 -12.67 -13.45
C PRO A 186 13.48 -12.33 -13.02
N PRO A 187 13.05 -11.06 -13.14
CA PRO A 187 11.67 -10.69 -12.87
C PRO A 187 10.71 -11.30 -13.91
N ASP A 188 9.50 -11.65 -13.50
CA ASP A 188 8.45 -12.08 -14.43
C ASP A 188 8.00 -10.91 -15.32
N THR A 189 7.85 -9.74 -14.69
CA THR A 189 7.33 -8.54 -15.33
C THR A 189 8.09 -7.33 -14.86
N VAL A 190 8.36 -6.43 -15.78
CA VAL A 190 9.01 -5.15 -15.52
C VAL A 190 8.01 -4.05 -15.89
N ILE A 191 7.63 -3.25 -14.91
CA ILE A 191 6.56 -2.26 -15.04
C ILE A 191 7.13 -0.86 -14.91
N THR A 192 6.90 0.00 -15.91
CA THR A 192 7.11 1.45 -15.78
C THR A 192 5.81 2.14 -15.44
N VAL A 193 5.78 2.90 -14.35
CA VAL A 193 4.60 3.70 -14.00
C VAL A 193 4.62 5.02 -14.75
N THR A 194 3.53 5.32 -15.45
CA THR A 194 3.36 6.55 -16.22
C THR A 194 2.06 7.26 -15.86
N SER A 195 2.10 8.58 -15.80
CA SER A 195 0.90 9.41 -15.71
C SER A 195 0.21 9.52 -17.08
N PRO A 196 -1.12 9.65 -17.16
CA PRO A 196 -1.81 10.01 -18.41
C PRO A 196 -1.41 11.39 -18.94
N HIS A 197 -0.80 12.23 -18.09
CA HIS A 197 -0.29 13.55 -18.46
C HIS A 197 1.22 13.57 -18.75
N GLU A 198 1.89 12.42 -18.62
CA GLU A 198 3.30 12.28 -18.94
C GLU A 198 3.47 11.68 -20.34
N CYS A 199 4.67 11.84 -20.91
CA CYS A 199 4.99 11.17 -22.16
C CYS A 199 4.97 9.66 -21.94
N PHE A 200 4.29 8.95 -22.84
CA PHE A 200 4.41 7.51 -23.01
C PHE A 200 5.90 7.09 -22.99
N PRO A 201 6.27 5.92 -22.41
CA PRO A 201 7.67 5.51 -22.37
C PRO A 201 8.25 5.54 -23.79
N LEU A 202 9.33 6.30 -23.97
CA LEU A 202 9.95 6.44 -25.29
C LEU A 202 10.33 5.05 -25.82
N PRO A 203 10.27 4.83 -27.14
CA PRO A 203 10.69 3.57 -27.73
C PRO A 203 12.10 3.14 -27.33
N SER A 204 12.99 4.11 -27.05
CA SER A 204 14.32 3.87 -26.50
C SER A 204 14.29 3.25 -25.11
N THR A 205 13.45 3.75 -24.20
CA THR A 205 13.25 3.18 -22.86
C THR A 205 12.72 1.75 -22.94
N VAL A 206 11.75 1.50 -23.82
CA VAL A 206 11.20 0.15 -24.02
C VAL A 206 12.27 -0.81 -24.53
N ARG A 207 13.12 -0.36 -25.46
CA ARG A 207 14.27 -1.14 -25.96
C ARG A 207 15.28 -1.41 -24.85
N GLU A 208 15.65 -0.39 -24.08
CA GLU A 208 16.57 -0.54 -22.95
C GLU A 208 16.06 -1.55 -21.91
N LEU A 209 14.76 -1.51 -21.58
CA LEU A 209 14.14 -2.48 -20.66
C LEU A 209 14.21 -3.90 -21.19
N ARG A 210 13.99 -4.08 -22.49
CA ARG A 210 14.07 -5.40 -23.13
C ARG A 210 15.49 -5.93 -23.15
N ASP A 211 16.45 -5.07 -23.48
CA ASP A 211 17.86 -5.44 -23.53
C ASP A 211 18.38 -5.79 -22.11
N ARG A 212 17.92 -5.05 -21.09
CA ARG A 212 18.27 -5.28 -19.69
C ARG A 212 17.57 -6.51 -19.09
N TYR A 213 16.32 -6.78 -19.49
CA TYR A 213 15.48 -7.86 -18.96
C TYR A 213 14.85 -8.69 -20.09
N PRO A 214 15.65 -9.47 -20.85
CA PRO A 214 15.19 -10.15 -22.06
C PRO A 214 14.16 -11.26 -21.80
N ASN A 215 14.16 -11.84 -20.60
CA ASN A 215 13.25 -12.91 -20.19
C ASN A 215 12.00 -12.40 -19.46
N SER A 216 11.81 -11.09 -19.39
CA SER A 216 10.75 -10.45 -18.60
C SER A 216 9.73 -9.79 -19.51
N GLN A 217 8.47 -9.84 -19.13
CA GLN A 217 7.43 -9.11 -19.85
C GLN A 217 7.54 -7.61 -19.55
N VAL A 218 7.70 -6.79 -20.59
CA VAL A 218 7.70 -5.33 -20.43
C VAL A 218 6.26 -4.83 -20.42
N GLN A 219 5.89 -4.14 -19.35
CA GLN A 219 4.58 -3.53 -19.17
C GLN A 219 4.72 -2.06 -18.78
N TYR A 220 3.68 -1.28 -19.04
CA TYR A 220 3.52 0.06 -18.48
C TYR A 220 2.15 0.17 -17.82
N SER A 221 2.08 0.95 -16.75
CA SER A 221 0.83 1.19 -16.04
C SER A 221 0.43 2.65 -16.16
N ILE A 222 -0.84 2.89 -16.47
CA ILE A 222 -1.44 4.23 -16.48
C ILE A 222 -2.35 4.35 -15.27
N VAL A 223 -2.16 5.42 -14.49
CA VAL A 223 -2.93 5.70 -13.28
C VAL A 223 -3.84 6.90 -13.50
N ASN A 224 -5.16 6.66 -13.49
CA ASN A 224 -6.18 7.71 -13.57
C ASN A 224 -6.98 7.75 -12.27
N GLY A 225 -6.62 8.67 -11.37
CA GLY A 225 -7.26 8.76 -10.06
C GLY A 225 -7.00 7.51 -9.22
N LYS A 226 -8.03 6.66 -9.03
CA LYS A 226 -7.92 5.38 -8.30
C LYS A 226 -7.77 4.17 -9.23
N ASP A 227 -8.04 4.34 -10.52
CA ASP A 227 -8.02 3.26 -11.48
C ASP A 227 -6.59 3.08 -12.02
N ILE A 228 -6.14 1.83 -12.00
CA ILE A 228 -4.82 1.42 -12.49
C ILE A 228 -5.05 0.47 -13.65
N THR A 229 -4.49 0.80 -14.81
CA THR A 229 -4.55 -0.06 -15.99
C THR A 229 -3.15 -0.47 -16.40
N TYR A 230 -2.95 -1.76 -16.63
CA TYR A 230 -1.68 -2.34 -17.06
C TYR A 230 -1.73 -2.69 -18.54
N TYR A 231 -0.70 -2.30 -19.28
CA TYR A 231 -0.56 -2.58 -20.70
C TYR A 231 0.72 -3.36 -20.95
N SER A 232 0.63 -4.40 -21.78
CA SER A 232 1.78 -5.22 -22.15
C SER A 232 2.29 -4.85 -23.54
N ILE A 233 3.61 -4.70 -23.67
CA ILE A 233 4.25 -4.44 -24.95
C ILE A 233 4.79 -5.76 -25.49
N TYR A 234 4.29 -6.18 -26.64
CA TYR A 234 4.76 -7.36 -27.36
C TYR A 234 5.60 -6.95 -28.58
N HIS A 235 6.59 -7.77 -28.92
CA HIS A 235 7.31 -7.61 -30.18
C HIS A 235 6.57 -8.37 -31.29
N LEU A 236 6.30 -7.71 -32.41
CA LEU A 236 5.52 -8.26 -33.51
C LEU A 236 6.26 -9.33 -34.34
N ASP A 237 7.51 -9.66 -34.02
CA ASP A 237 8.21 -10.79 -34.66
C ASP A 237 7.54 -12.15 -34.39
N ALA A 238 6.71 -12.24 -33.34
CA ALA A 238 5.90 -13.42 -33.02
C ALA A 238 4.60 -13.54 -33.86
N LEU A 239 4.30 -12.56 -34.71
CA LEU A 239 3.15 -12.56 -35.62
C LEU A 239 3.55 -12.75 -37.08
N ARG A 240 4.68 -13.43 -37.35
CA ARG A 240 4.86 -14.11 -38.63
C ARG A 240 3.83 -15.25 -38.70
N LEU A 241 2.63 -14.87 -39.13
CA LEU A 241 1.61 -15.77 -39.65
C LEU A 241 2.29 -16.65 -40.69
N THR A 242 2.47 -17.93 -40.35
CA THR A 242 2.65 -19.01 -41.31
C THR A 242 1.42 -19.11 -42.20
#